data_AF-A0A2E1X612-F1
#
_entry.id   AF-A0A2E1X612-F1
#
_cell.length_a   1.000
_cell.length_b   1.000
_cell.length_c   1.000
_cell.angle_alpha   90.00
_cell.angle_beta   90.00
_cell.angle_gamma   90.00
#
_symmetry.space_group_name_H-M   'P 1'
#
loop_
_entity.id
_entity.type
_entity.pdbx_description
1 polymer ?
#
loop_
_entity_poly.entity_id
_entity_poly.type
_entity_poly.pdbx_seq_one_letter_code
_entity_poly.pdbx_strand_id
1 'polypeptide(L)'
;MTAAAKRTVMLLALVGLSACVHVDPNADLSRAQVLIDRATGFDGEIDLEGFEPATLQELDHLLADGLSLAETLRLGLTNNPTLQAEFLSIGVARSDWVQSGLWSNPSLDLLVAFPAVGDSSQVEAALTHNILDIWRIPVRKRIARQRLDETVYRIARITGEQVALLKKAYFEVLATGQLLDQVKQNHALLQRAHRAISTREDLGAAAALDVNLARNHLLRAELEVRTALFALDTARRRLARLLSLPLSLNDFTLSEKLEDSIPTDLFSMESLVAVALESRPDLKARAIAVDAAAEILTRERGKRIDEASAGIHMERTETGSEIESLAGPGLTLTLPIFDQNQAQIARAHYVYLQQLRLHQDLEIRIGHDIALAVDRVNNAIDELQFYREQLLPQAQLRFEFAKSSFSEGQTDILILLKAQERLLETQRDHVATQLRAVASLTRLEETVGVPLDRESR
;
A
#
# COMPACT_ATOMS: atom_id res chain seq x y z
N MET A 1 4.15 -0.73 65.20
CA MET A 1 4.90 -1.11 63.98
C MET A 1 6.02 -0.10 63.78
N THR A 2 7.27 -0.55 63.84
CA THR A 2 8.48 0.27 63.96
C THR A 2 8.81 1.03 62.66
N ALA A 3 9.47 2.19 62.79
CA ALA A 3 9.86 3.06 61.67
C ALA A 3 10.72 2.35 60.58
N ALA A 4 11.35 1.23 60.93
CA ALA A 4 12.05 0.37 59.99
C ALA A 4 11.10 -0.32 58.99
N ALA A 5 9.95 -0.83 59.44
CA ALA A 5 8.99 -1.52 58.57
C ALA A 5 8.32 -0.57 57.56
N LYS A 6 8.13 0.71 57.91
CA LYS A 6 7.61 1.74 57.00
C LYS A 6 8.62 2.11 55.89
N ARG A 7 9.92 2.15 56.20
CA ARG A 7 10.98 2.40 55.20
C ARG A 7 11.14 1.25 54.21
N THR A 8 10.98 0.00 54.65
CA THR A 8 11.10 -1.18 53.78
C THR A 8 9.94 -1.30 52.78
N VAL A 9 8.70 -0.97 53.18
CA VAL A 9 7.54 -0.95 52.28
C VAL A 9 7.63 0.19 51.26
N MET A 10 8.14 1.36 51.67
CA MET A 10 8.34 2.51 50.78
C MET A 10 9.47 2.28 49.76
N LEU A 11 10.55 1.56 50.13
CA LEU A 11 11.60 1.16 49.20
C LEU A 11 11.14 0.06 48.23
N LEU A 12 10.34 -0.92 48.67
CA LEU A 12 9.79 -1.94 47.76
C LEU A 12 8.82 -1.35 46.73
N ALA A 13 8.05 -0.32 47.10
CA ALA A 13 7.15 0.39 46.19
C ALA A 13 7.92 1.20 45.12
N LEU A 14 9.08 1.78 45.47
CA LEU A 14 9.93 2.50 44.50
C LEU A 14 10.67 1.57 43.52
N VAL A 15 11.09 0.38 43.97
CA VAL A 15 11.83 -0.58 43.11
C VAL A 15 10.89 -1.33 42.15
N GLY A 16 9.59 -1.45 42.46
CA GLY A 16 8.59 -1.99 41.53
C GLY A 16 8.22 -1.06 40.36
N LEU A 17 8.55 0.24 40.45
CA LEU A 17 8.21 1.25 39.44
C LEU A 17 9.25 1.39 38.31
N SER A 18 10.39 0.69 38.40
CA SER A 18 11.45 0.71 37.37
C SER A 18 11.42 -0.50 36.43
N ALA A 19 10.32 -1.26 36.39
CA ALA A 19 10.12 -2.22 35.30
C ALA A 19 9.83 -1.43 34.01
N CYS A 20 10.90 -1.04 33.30
CA CYS A 20 10.79 -0.45 31.97
C CYS A 20 9.99 -1.42 31.09
N VAL A 21 8.71 -1.10 30.86
CA VAL A 21 7.88 -1.88 29.95
C VAL A 21 8.47 -1.70 28.55
N HIS A 22 9.07 -2.77 28.05
CA HIS A 22 9.74 -2.78 26.76
C HIS A 22 8.68 -2.86 25.64
N VAL A 23 8.78 -1.94 24.68
CA VAL A 23 7.93 -1.93 23.49
C VAL A 23 8.62 -2.77 22.42
N ASP A 24 8.13 -3.99 22.22
CA ASP A 24 8.57 -4.87 21.14
C ASP A 24 7.46 -5.02 20.08
N PRO A 25 7.65 -4.48 18.86
CA PRO A 25 6.70 -4.61 17.77
C PRO A 25 6.89 -5.90 16.94
N ASN A 26 7.98 -6.65 17.10
CA ASN A 26 8.40 -7.70 16.15
C ASN A 26 7.33 -8.76 15.88
N ALA A 27 6.58 -9.20 16.90
CA ALA A 27 5.49 -10.15 16.71
C ALA A 27 4.35 -9.61 15.81
N ASP A 28 4.01 -8.32 15.92
CA ASP A 28 2.97 -7.69 15.10
C ASP A 28 3.48 -7.42 13.68
N LEU A 29 4.80 -7.23 13.51
CA LEU A 29 5.49 -7.14 12.22
C LEU A 29 5.50 -8.48 11.48
N SER A 30 5.89 -9.57 12.14
CA SER A 30 5.82 -10.92 11.56
C SER A 30 4.39 -11.28 11.16
N ARG A 31 3.38 -10.85 11.94
CA ARG A 31 1.98 -11.02 11.57
C ARG A 31 1.59 -10.22 10.33
N ALA A 32 2.08 -8.98 10.20
CA ALA A 32 1.87 -8.18 8.99
C ALA A 32 2.51 -8.87 7.77
N GLN A 33 3.72 -9.41 7.93
CA GLN A 33 4.42 -10.16 6.88
C GLN A 33 3.59 -11.34 6.37
N VAL A 34 3.03 -12.17 7.26
CA VAL A 34 2.17 -13.31 6.86
C VAL A 34 0.92 -12.86 6.08
N LEU A 35 0.34 -11.71 6.45
CA LEU A 35 -0.82 -11.17 5.73
C LEU A 35 -0.42 -10.59 4.37
N ILE A 36 0.75 -9.97 4.27
CA ILE A 36 1.32 -9.45 3.02
C ILE A 36 1.63 -10.60 2.07
N ASP A 37 2.31 -11.64 2.54
CA ASP A 37 2.64 -12.84 1.76
C ASP A 37 1.36 -13.45 1.20
N ARG A 38 0.36 -13.70 2.05
CA ARG A 38 -0.95 -14.19 1.59
C ARG A 38 -1.61 -13.28 0.55
N ALA A 39 -1.53 -11.96 0.73
CA ALA A 39 -2.22 -11.01 -0.15
C ALA A 39 -1.50 -10.75 -1.47
N THR A 40 -0.19 -10.96 -1.53
CA THR A 40 0.65 -10.54 -2.66
C THR A 40 1.45 -11.67 -3.31
N GLY A 41 1.59 -12.81 -2.63
CA GLY A 41 2.49 -13.90 -3.01
C GLY A 41 3.97 -13.57 -2.84
N PHE A 42 4.29 -12.53 -2.07
CA PHE A 42 5.66 -12.08 -1.84
C PHE A 42 6.29 -12.83 -0.65
N ASP A 43 7.33 -13.62 -0.93
CA ASP A 43 8.04 -14.48 0.03
C ASP A 43 9.23 -13.79 0.73
N GLY A 44 9.51 -12.52 0.43
CA GLY A 44 10.66 -11.80 0.97
C GLY A 44 10.43 -11.27 2.39
N GLU A 45 11.45 -11.37 3.25
CA GLU A 45 11.43 -10.84 4.61
C GLU A 45 11.55 -9.30 4.59
N ILE A 46 10.63 -8.61 5.28
CA ILE A 46 10.69 -7.15 5.47
C ILE A 46 11.32 -6.89 6.84
N ASP A 47 12.62 -6.58 6.86
CA ASP A 47 13.31 -6.14 8.07
C ASP A 47 13.01 -4.66 8.35
N LEU A 48 12.46 -4.38 9.53
CA LEU A 48 12.01 -3.06 9.95
C LEU A 48 12.99 -2.36 10.90
N GLU A 49 13.90 -3.10 11.52
CA GLU A 49 14.93 -2.54 12.39
C GLU A 49 16.20 -2.17 11.60
N GLY A 50 16.36 -2.73 10.39
CA GLY A 50 17.53 -2.59 9.53
C GLY A 50 17.32 -1.87 8.20
N PHE A 51 16.36 -0.93 8.06
CA PHE A 51 16.22 -0.11 6.83
C PHE A 51 17.39 0.87 6.65
N GLU A 52 18.59 0.36 6.45
CA GLU A 52 19.64 1.06 5.72
C GLU A 52 19.20 1.09 4.25
N PRO A 53 19.03 2.27 3.63
CA PRO A 53 18.72 2.35 2.21
C PRO A 53 19.82 1.64 1.42
N ALA A 54 19.43 0.86 0.41
CA ALA A 54 20.39 0.15 -0.42
C ALA A 54 21.44 1.11 -0.98
N THR A 55 22.71 0.74 -0.85
CA THR A 55 23.80 1.59 -1.34
C THR A 55 23.77 1.69 -2.87
N LEU A 56 24.33 2.77 -3.41
CA LEU A 56 24.40 2.94 -4.87
C LEU A 56 25.10 1.76 -5.58
N GLN A 57 26.09 1.14 -4.93
CA GLN A 57 26.81 0.00 -5.49
C GLN A 57 25.96 -1.28 -5.52
N GLU A 58 25.17 -1.54 -4.49
CA GLU A 58 24.25 -2.67 -4.45
C GLU A 58 23.14 -2.52 -5.49
N LEU A 59 22.59 -1.31 -5.62
CA LEU A 59 21.59 -1.00 -6.63
C LEU A 59 22.17 -1.15 -8.05
N ASP A 60 23.37 -0.66 -8.32
CA ASP A 60 24.00 -0.79 -9.63
C ASP A 60 24.24 -2.27 -10.00
N HIS A 61 24.70 -3.08 -9.04
CA HIS A 61 24.89 -4.52 -9.25
C HIS A 61 23.56 -5.26 -9.52
N LEU A 62 22.48 -4.92 -8.80
CA LEU A 62 21.15 -5.51 -9.00
C LEU A 62 20.52 -5.13 -10.35
N LEU A 63 20.94 -4.03 -10.96
CA LEU A 63 20.40 -3.55 -12.24
C LEU A 63 21.21 -4.05 -13.45
N ALA A 64 22.41 -4.61 -13.23
CA ALA A 64 23.39 -4.89 -14.28
C ALA A 64 23.00 -6.02 -15.24
N ASP A 65 22.32 -7.06 -14.75
CA ASP A 65 21.85 -8.22 -15.53
C ASP A 65 20.36 -8.13 -15.91
N GLY A 66 19.69 -7.06 -15.47
CA GLY A 66 18.30 -6.76 -15.78
C GLY A 66 17.32 -7.31 -14.73
N LEU A 67 16.34 -6.48 -14.37
CA LEU A 67 15.39 -6.80 -13.30
C LEU A 67 14.31 -7.78 -13.77
N SER A 68 14.14 -8.87 -13.03
CA SER A 68 12.93 -9.71 -13.09
C SER A 68 11.74 -9.06 -12.38
N LEU A 69 10.54 -9.60 -12.55
CA LEU A 69 9.36 -9.11 -11.83
C LEU A 69 9.53 -9.35 -10.32
N ALA A 70 10.01 -10.52 -9.93
CA ALA A 70 10.24 -10.87 -8.52
C ALA A 70 11.24 -9.91 -7.86
N GLU A 71 12.35 -9.60 -8.53
CA GLU A 71 13.34 -8.64 -8.04
C GLU A 71 12.80 -7.21 -8.00
N THR A 72 12.00 -6.82 -8.99
CA THR A 72 11.32 -5.53 -9.02
C THR A 72 10.37 -5.38 -7.83
N LEU A 73 9.59 -6.42 -7.52
CA LEU A 73 8.70 -6.42 -6.35
C LEU A 73 9.50 -6.36 -5.06
N ARG A 74 10.53 -7.21 -4.92
CA ARG A 74 11.41 -7.21 -3.75
C ARG A 74 12.02 -5.84 -3.51
N LEU A 75 12.68 -5.28 -4.52
CA LEU A 75 13.32 -3.98 -4.44
C LEU A 75 12.31 -2.86 -4.17
N GLY A 76 11.15 -2.88 -4.84
CA GLY A 76 10.12 -1.86 -4.68
C GLY A 76 9.41 -1.89 -3.33
N LEU A 77 9.39 -3.03 -2.64
CA LEU A 77 8.83 -3.15 -1.29
C LEU A 77 9.87 -2.84 -0.21
N THR A 78 11.12 -3.25 -0.38
CA THR A 78 12.16 -3.02 0.64
C THR A 78 12.75 -1.61 0.57
N ASN A 79 12.91 -1.04 -0.62
CA ASN A 79 13.59 0.25 -0.82
C ASN A 79 12.65 1.47 -0.75
N ASN A 80 11.34 1.30 -0.63
CA ASN A 80 10.37 2.41 -0.69
C ASN A 80 10.17 3.09 0.68
N PRO A 81 10.68 4.32 0.90
CA PRO A 81 10.62 4.97 2.22
C PRO A 81 9.19 5.32 2.68
N THR A 82 8.27 5.50 1.73
CA THR A 82 6.86 5.76 2.06
C THR A 82 6.23 4.52 2.67
N LEU A 83 6.53 3.34 2.10
CA LEU A 83 6.03 2.07 2.65
C LEU A 83 6.70 1.76 4.01
N GLN A 84 8.00 2.03 4.15
CA GLN A 84 8.72 1.91 5.42
C GLN A 84 8.08 2.76 6.53
N ALA A 85 7.71 4.01 6.21
CA ALA A 85 7.01 4.89 7.14
C ALA A 85 5.63 4.33 7.56
N GLU A 86 4.90 3.68 6.65
CA GLU A 86 3.65 2.99 6.98
C GLU A 86 3.88 1.80 7.93
N PHE A 87 4.96 1.03 7.76
CA PHE A 87 5.31 -0.05 8.69
C PHE A 87 5.62 0.47 10.11
N LEU A 88 6.28 1.62 10.23
CA LEU A 88 6.53 2.26 11.54
C LEU A 88 5.24 2.60 12.29
N SER A 89 4.11 2.74 11.59
CA SER A 89 2.80 2.92 12.23
C SER A 89 2.38 1.72 13.09
N ILE A 90 2.90 0.50 12.84
CA ILE A 90 2.72 -0.65 13.73
C ILE A 90 3.43 -0.40 15.05
N GLY A 91 4.66 0.10 15.02
CA GLY A 91 5.42 0.46 16.23
C GLY A 91 4.70 1.53 17.06
N VAL A 92 4.09 2.53 16.39
CA VAL A 92 3.25 3.55 17.04
C VAL A 92 2.01 2.90 17.68
N ALA A 93 1.26 2.10 16.93
CA ALA A 93 0.05 1.44 17.45
C ALA A 93 0.37 0.44 18.58
N ARG A 94 1.53 -0.22 18.51
CA ARG A 94 2.06 -1.09 19.56
C ARG A 94 2.39 -0.31 20.82
N SER A 95 3.00 0.86 20.68
CA SER A 95 3.29 1.78 21.79
C SER A 95 2.00 2.23 22.47
N ASP A 96 0.97 2.59 21.69
CA ASP A 96 -0.35 2.95 22.23
C ASP A 96 -1.00 1.78 22.99
N TRP A 97 -0.87 0.56 22.47
CA TRP A 97 -1.35 -0.64 23.15
C TRP A 97 -0.61 -0.89 24.47
N VAL A 98 0.72 -0.77 24.48
CA VAL A 98 1.51 -0.89 25.71
C VAL A 98 1.12 0.19 26.72
N GLN A 99 1.03 1.45 26.28
CA GLN A 99 0.64 2.60 27.10
C GLN A 99 -0.76 2.43 27.71
N SER A 100 -1.71 1.87 26.95
CA SER A 100 -3.08 1.63 27.44
C SER A 100 -3.15 0.61 28.59
N GLY A 101 -2.11 -0.21 28.75
CA GLY A 101 -1.90 -1.17 29.81
C GLY A 101 -1.26 -0.59 31.09
N LEU A 102 -0.74 0.64 31.03
CA LEU A 102 -0.09 1.29 32.16
C LEU A 102 -1.12 1.94 33.10
N TRP A 103 -0.72 2.04 34.36
CA TRP A 103 -1.43 2.80 35.36
C TRP A 103 -1.16 4.29 35.18
N SER A 104 -2.13 5.13 35.51
CA SER A 104 -1.94 6.58 35.52
C SER A 104 -0.91 6.93 36.60
N ASN A 105 -0.09 7.94 36.34
CA ASN A 105 0.83 8.41 37.37
C ASN A 105 0.06 9.01 38.57
N PRO A 106 0.56 8.86 39.81
CA PRO A 106 -0.01 9.55 40.95
C PRO A 106 0.15 11.08 40.81
N SER A 107 -0.80 11.85 41.35
CA SER A 107 -0.72 13.31 41.44
C SER A 107 -0.24 13.73 42.84
N LEU A 108 0.68 14.69 42.90
CA LEU A 108 1.09 15.35 44.13
C LEU A 108 0.60 16.81 44.06
N ASP A 109 -0.35 17.13 44.92
CA ASP A 109 -0.87 18.48 45.09
C ASP A 109 -0.23 19.11 46.34
N LEU A 110 0.34 20.29 46.19
CA LEU A 110 0.98 21.05 47.27
C LEU A 110 0.40 22.46 47.29
N LEU A 111 -0.18 22.86 48.42
CA LEU A 111 -0.68 24.19 48.65
C LEU A 111 0.01 24.79 49.87
N VAL A 112 0.56 25.99 49.69
CA VAL A 112 1.11 26.80 50.79
C VAL A 112 0.31 28.09 50.83
N ALA A 113 -0.49 28.25 51.88
CA ALA A 113 -1.34 29.42 52.08
C ALA A 113 -0.73 30.36 53.11
N PHE A 114 -0.60 31.63 52.73
CA PHE A 114 -0.21 32.73 53.62
C PHE A 114 -1.41 33.66 53.78
N PRO A 115 -1.89 33.92 55.01
CA PRO A 115 -3.05 34.76 55.23
C PRO A 115 -2.72 36.23 54.97
N ALA A 116 -3.69 36.98 54.43
CA ALA A 116 -3.55 38.43 54.27
C ALA A 116 -3.73 39.20 55.60
N VAL A 117 -4.42 38.58 56.58
CA VAL A 117 -4.64 39.07 57.93
C VAL A 117 -4.64 37.88 58.88
N GLY A 118 -3.81 37.91 59.94
CA GLY A 118 -3.61 36.80 60.88
C GLY A 118 -2.18 36.24 60.83
N ASP A 119 -1.81 35.41 61.81
CA ASP A 119 -0.46 34.80 61.96
C ASP A 119 -0.52 33.27 61.80
N SER A 120 -1.41 32.80 60.92
CA SER A 120 -1.65 31.37 60.71
C SER A 120 -1.17 30.93 59.32
N SER A 121 -0.08 30.17 59.22
CA SER A 121 0.33 29.57 57.93
C SER A 121 -0.23 28.16 57.78
N GLN A 122 -0.64 27.80 56.57
CA GLN A 122 -1.20 26.49 56.29
C GLN A 122 -0.45 25.85 55.12
N VAL A 123 -0.05 24.59 55.30
CA VAL A 123 0.56 23.76 54.27
C VAL A 123 -0.30 22.51 54.10
N GLU A 124 -0.86 22.34 52.91
CA GLU A 124 -1.57 21.13 52.52
C GLU A 124 -0.75 20.37 51.47
N ALA A 125 -0.71 19.05 51.62
CA ALA A 125 -0.11 18.14 50.66
C ALA A 125 -1.06 16.96 50.44
N ALA A 126 -1.34 16.61 49.18
CA ALA A 126 -2.11 15.43 48.84
C ALA A 126 -1.36 14.60 47.81
N LEU A 127 -1.23 13.30 48.06
CA LEU A 127 -0.75 12.33 47.08
C LEU A 127 -1.92 11.42 46.71
N THR A 128 -2.47 11.58 45.51
CA THR A 128 -3.63 10.80 45.05
C THR A 128 -3.29 9.96 43.82
N HIS A 129 -4.03 8.87 43.62
CA HIS A 129 -3.87 8.01 42.47
C HIS A 129 -5.24 7.60 41.91
N ASN A 130 -5.34 7.48 40.59
CA ASN A 130 -6.58 7.11 39.91
C ASN A 130 -6.94 5.65 40.20
N ILE A 131 -8.01 5.42 40.95
CA ILE A 131 -8.44 4.05 41.32
C ILE A 131 -9.31 3.39 40.24
N LEU A 132 -9.81 4.16 39.26
CA LEU A 132 -10.63 3.63 38.17
C LEU A 132 -9.80 2.84 37.16
N ASP A 133 -8.48 3.02 37.14
CA ASP A 133 -7.58 2.32 36.23
C ASP A 133 -7.67 0.79 36.37
N ILE A 134 -7.93 0.26 37.57
CA ILE A 134 -8.15 -1.18 37.82
C ILE A 134 -9.20 -1.76 36.85
N TRP A 135 -10.28 -1.00 36.62
CA TRP A 135 -11.43 -1.42 35.82
C TRP A 135 -11.32 -0.95 34.37
N ARG A 136 -10.64 0.18 34.14
CA ARG A 136 -10.52 0.81 32.81
C ARG A 136 -9.39 0.23 31.97
N ILE A 137 -8.27 -0.20 32.57
CA ILE A 137 -7.11 -0.75 31.85
C ILE A 137 -7.50 -1.92 30.93
N PRO A 138 -8.26 -2.95 31.37
CA PRO A 138 -8.60 -4.08 30.50
C PRO A 138 -9.37 -3.65 29.25
N VAL A 139 -10.29 -2.70 29.37
CA VAL A 139 -11.10 -2.18 28.27
C VAL A 139 -10.25 -1.29 27.35
N ARG A 140 -9.43 -0.38 27.91
CA ARG A 140 -8.51 0.46 27.13
C ARG A 140 -7.54 -0.41 26.31
N LYS A 141 -7.00 -1.46 26.94
CA LYS A 141 -6.07 -2.40 26.30
C LYS A 141 -6.72 -3.18 25.16
N ARG A 142 -7.99 -3.55 25.29
CA ARG A 142 -8.72 -4.25 24.23
C ARG A 142 -9.01 -3.35 23.03
N ILE A 143 -9.49 -2.13 23.27
CA ILE A 143 -9.71 -1.13 22.21
C ILE A 143 -8.39 -0.80 21.50
N ALA A 144 -7.30 -0.61 22.26
CA ALA A 144 -5.99 -0.36 21.67
C ALA A 144 -5.47 -1.57 20.87
N ARG A 145 -5.79 -2.81 21.28
CA ARG A 145 -5.42 -4.01 20.53
C ARG A 145 -6.13 -4.07 19.19
N GLN A 146 -7.43 -3.74 19.15
CA GLN A 146 -8.18 -3.69 17.89
C GLN A 146 -7.61 -2.63 16.93
N ARG A 147 -7.19 -1.46 17.42
CA ARG A 147 -6.52 -0.44 16.58
C ARG A 147 -5.18 -0.91 16.02
N LEU A 148 -4.42 -1.65 16.81
CA LEU A 148 -3.18 -2.28 16.37
C LEU A 148 -3.45 -3.35 15.32
N ASP A 149 -4.47 -4.18 15.52
CA ASP A 149 -4.90 -5.19 14.55
C ASP A 149 -5.38 -4.54 13.23
N GLU A 150 -6.19 -3.48 13.30
CA GLU A 150 -6.61 -2.68 12.15
C GLU A 150 -5.41 -2.11 11.38
N THR A 151 -4.40 -1.60 12.10
CA THR A 151 -3.17 -1.06 11.50
C THR A 151 -2.39 -2.13 10.73
N VAL A 152 -2.28 -3.34 11.29
CA VAL A 152 -1.62 -4.48 10.63
C VAL A 152 -2.34 -4.87 9.33
N TYR A 153 -3.66 -4.98 9.34
CA TYR A 153 -4.44 -5.26 8.11
C TYR A 153 -4.38 -4.11 7.09
N ARG A 154 -4.36 -2.85 7.56
CA ARG A 154 -4.22 -1.67 6.69
C ARG A 154 -2.90 -1.71 5.92
N ILE A 155 -1.81 -2.10 6.56
CA ILE A 155 -0.48 -2.18 5.92
C ILE A 155 -0.45 -3.30 4.89
N ALA A 156 -1.05 -4.46 5.18
CA ALA A 156 -1.18 -5.53 4.19
C ALA A 156 -1.92 -5.04 2.92
N ARG A 157 -3.01 -4.28 3.08
CA ARG A 157 -3.72 -3.64 1.96
C ARG A 157 -2.84 -2.66 1.19
N ILE A 158 -2.17 -1.73 1.88
CA ILE A 158 -1.29 -0.73 1.24
C ILE A 158 -0.16 -1.42 0.47
N THR A 159 0.39 -2.49 1.02
CA THR A 159 1.45 -3.28 0.37
C THR A 159 0.92 -3.97 -0.89
N GLY A 160 -0.28 -4.54 -0.85
CA GLY A 160 -0.94 -5.10 -2.04
C GLY A 160 -1.18 -4.07 -3.14
N GLU A 161 -1.64 -2.87 -2.78
CA GLU A 161 -1.78 -1.75 -3.72
C GLU A 161 -0.44 -1.35 -4.35
N GLN A 162 0.63 -1.34 -3.54
CA GLN A 162 1.99 -1.06 -4.02
C GLN A 162 2.50 -2.15 -4.99
N VAL A 163 2.25 -3.42 -4.71
CA VAL A 163 2.57 -4.54 -5.62
C VAL A 163 1.83 -4.40 -6.94
N ALA A 164 0.54 -4.06 -6.92
CA ALA A 164 -0.24 -3.85 -8.13
C ALA A 164 0.32 -2.68 -8.98
N LEU A 165 0.72 -1.58 -8.32
CA LEU A 165 1.36 -0.45 -8.99
C LEU A 165 2.72 -0.81 -9.62
N LEU A 166 3.54 -1.59 -8.92
CA LEU A 166 4.83 -2.07 -9.41
C LEU A 166 4.67 -3.00 -10.60
N LYS A 167 3.79 -4.02 -10.51
CA LYS A 167 3.45 -4.92 -11.62
C LYS A 167 3.04 -4.12 -12.85
N LYS A 168 2.09 -3.19 -12.71
CA LYS A 168 1.62 -2.35 -13.82
C LYS A 168 2.75 -1.55 -14.49
N ALA A 169 3.61 -0.91 -13.70
CA ALA A 169 4.73 -0.14 -14.24
C ALA A 169 5.81 -1.03 -14.89
N TYR A 170 6.07 -2.21 -14.34
CA TYR A 170 6.97 -3.20 -14.92
C TYR A 170 6.52 -3.64 -16.31
N PHE A 171 5.25 -4.04 -16.45
CA PHE A 171 4.70 -4.47 -17.73
C PHE A 171 4.57 -3.31 -18.74
N GLU A 172 4.38 -2.07 -18.28
CA GLU A 172 4.41 -0.88 -19.14
C GLU A 172 5.81 -0.67 -19.78
N VAL A 173 6.88 -0.91 -19.02
CA VAL A 173 8.26 -0.87 -19.55
C VAL A 173 8.49 -1.99 -20.58
N LEU A 174 8.03 -3.21 -20.30
CA LEU A 174 8.12 -4.32 -21.27
C LEU A 174 7.37 -4.01 -22.57
N ALA A 175 6.13 -3.54 -22.46
CA ALA A 175 5.31 -3.20 -23.63
C ALA A 175 5.93 -2.07 -24.47
N THR A 176 6.40 -1.00 -23.82
CA THR A 176 7.06 0.12 -24.54
C THR A 176 8.39 -0.28 -25.15
N GLY A 177 9.15 -1.18 -24.52
CA GLY A 177 10.36 -1.78 -25.09
C GLY A 177 10.07 -2.60 -26.34
N GLN A 178 9.06 -3.48 -26.29
CA GLN A 178 8.64 -4.28 -27.43
C GLN A 178 8.15 -3.43 -28.61
N LEU A 179 7.38 -2.37 -28.33
CA LEU A 179 6.94 -1.40 -29.34
C LEU A 179 8.12 -0.68 -30.00
N LEU A 180 9.12 -0.28 -29.20
CA LEU A 180 10.34 0.35 -29.72
C LEU A 180 11.07 -0.57 -30.72
N ASP A 181 11.19 -1.85 -30.40
CA ASP A 181 11.84 -2.81 -31.28
C ASP A 181 11.06 -3.02 -32.58
N GLN A 182 9.72 -3.09 -32.52
CA GLN A 182 8.86 -3.17 -33.70
C GLN A 182 9.01 -1.94 -34.61
N VAL A 183 8.99 -0.72 -34.07
CA VAL A 183 9.14 0.49 -34.90
C VAL A 183 10.56 0.65 -35.45
N LYS A 184 11.60 0.19 -34.73
CA LYS A 184 12.98 0.13 -35.25
C LYS A 184 13.10 -0.84 -36.44
N GLN A 185 12.49 -2.02 -36.33
CA GLN A 185 12.45 -2.99 -37.44
C GLN A 185 11.71 -2.42 -38.65
N ASN A 186 10.58 -1.73 -38.42
CA ASN A 186 9.84 -1.06 -39.47
C ASN A 186 10.64 0.06 -40.15
N HIS A 187 11.31 0.91 -39.36
CA HIS A 187 12.20 1.95 -39.90
C HIS A 187 13.32 1.33 -40.77
N ALA A 188 13.96 0.25 -40.31
CA ALA A 188 14.99 -0.44 -41.08
C ALA A 188 14.45 -1.09 -42.38
N LEU A 189 13.19 -1.55 -42.37
CA LEU A 189 12.50 -2.03 -43.57
C LEU A 189 12.26 -0.89 -44.57
N LEU A 190 11.65 0.22 -44.13
CA LEU A 190 11.36 1.37 -44.97
C LEU A 190 12.62 2.06 -45.50
N GLN A 191 13.70 2.06 -44.73
CA GLN A 191 15.00 2.57 -45.19
C GLN A 191 15.55 1.74 -46.36
N ARG A 192 15.41 0.41 -46.30
CA ARG A 192 15.79 -0.48 -47.41
C ARG A 192 14.88 -0.30 -48.62
N ALA A 193 13.57 -0.16 -48.41
CA ALA A 193 12.60 0.10 -49.47
C ALA A 193 12.90 1.41 -50.21
N HIS A 194 13.11 2.51 -49.47
CA HIS A 194 13.49 3.80 -50.04
C HIS A 194 14.78 3.69 -50.88
N ARG A 195 15.83 3.06 -50.36
CA ARG A 195 17.09 2.85 -51.12
C ARG A 195 16.86 2.08 -52.43
N ALA A 196 16.09 0.99 -52.38
CA ALA A 196 15.81 0.19 -53.56
C ALA A 196 15.02 0.97 -54.63
N ILE A 197 14.06 1.81 -54.22
CA ILE A 197 13.25 2.64 -55.14
C ILE A 197 14.10 3.77 -55.72
N SER A 198 14.94 4.43 -54.92
CA SER A 198 15.89 5.44 -55.42
C SER A 198 16.81 4.86 -56.49
N THR A 199 17.39 3.68 -56.26
CA THR A 199 18.24 3.02 -57.28
C THR A 199 17.47 2.68 -58.55
N ARG A 200 16.18 2.30 -58.45
CA ARG A 200 15.35 2.07 -59.64
C ARG A 200 15.06 3.37 -60.41
N GLU A 201 14.88 4.48 -59.71
CA GLU A 201 14.67 5.79 -60.34
C GLU A 201 15.94 6.29 -61.02
N ASP A 202 17.11 6.12 -60.42
CA ASP A 202 18.42 6.41 -61.04
C ASP A 202 18.62 5.63 -62.36
N LEU A 203 18.03 4.44 -62.45
CA LEU A 203 18.04 3.58 -63.64
C LEU A 203 16.88 3.85 -64.61
N GLY A 204 16.01 4.84 -64.33
CA GLY A 204 14.84 5.17 -65.13
C GLY A 204 13.68 4.17 -65.04
N ALA A 205 13.70 3.26 -64.06
CA ALA A 205 12.78 2.15 -63.87
C ALA A 205 11.76 2.34 -62.71
N ALA A 206 11.67 3.55 -62.16
CA ALA A 206 10.67 4.00 -61.18
C ALA A 206 10.36 5.49 -61.35
N ALA A 207 9.20 5.95 -60.88
CA ALA A 207 8.84 7.37 -60.97
C ALA A 207 9.40 8.15 -59.78
N ALA A 208 9.73 9.44 -59.98
CA ALA A 208 10.10 10.35 -58.90
C ALA A 208 9.01 10.48 -57.81
N LEU A 209 7.75 10.23 -58.17
CA LEU A 209 6.64 10.14 -57.21
C LEU A 209 6.84 8.99 -56.21
N ASP A 210 7.27 7.83 -56.67
CA ASP A 210 7.48 6.63 -55.84
C ASP A 210 8.60 6.86 -54.81
N VAL A 211 9.68 7.52 -55.24
CA VAL A 211 10.79 7.93 -54.36
C VAL A 211 10.28 8.88 -53.27
N ASN A 212 9.48 9.89 -53.65
CA ASN A 212 8.93 10.85 -52.69
C ASN A 212 7.97 10.18 -51.69
N LEU A 213 7.13 9.25 -52.14
CA LEU A 213 6.25 8.48 -51.26
C LEU A 213 7.07 7.64 -50.27
N ALA A 214 8.05 6.87 -50.75
CA ALA A 214 8.92 6.08 -49.88
C ALA A 214 9.69 6.95 -48.86
N ARG A 215 10.14 8.14 -49.28
CA ARG A 215 10.83 9.10 -48.41
C ARG A 215 9.91 9.62 -47.32
N ASN A 216 8.66 9.93 -47.63
CA ASN A 216 7.68 10.40 -46.64
C ASN A 216 7.42 9.33 -45.57
N HIS A 217 7.20 8.08 -45.97
CA HIS A 217 7.02 6.97 -45.03
C HIS A 217 8.26 6.71 -44.16
N LEU A 218 9.46 6.82 -44.72
CA LEU A 218 10.71 6.73 -43.95
C LEU A 218 10.81 7.82 -42.88
N LEU A 219 10.52 9.08 -43.23
CA LEU A 219 10.54 10.19 -42.27
C LEU A 219 9.50 10.00 -41.15
N ARG A 220 8.31 9.47 -41.47
CA ARG A 220 7.30 9.12 -40.46
C ARG A 220 7.80 8.02 -39.53
N ALA A 221 8.42 6.97 -40.06
CA ALA A 221 9.00 5.89 -39.25
C ALA A 221 10.14 6.39 -38.35
N GLU A 222 10.95 7.36 -38.80
CA GLU A 222 11.97 7.99 -37.95
C GLU A 222 11.35 8.73 -36.76
N LEU A 223 10.26 9.47 -36.98
CA LEU A 223 9.49 10.13 -35.92
C LEU A 223 8.86 9.12 -34.94
N GLU A 224 8.35 8.00 -35.45
CA GLU A 224 7.78 6.92 -34.63
C GLU A 224 8.84 6.30 -33.71
N VAL A 225 10.06 6.06 -34.20
CA VAL A 225 11.18 5.59 -33.36
C VAL A 225 11.49 6.59 -32.25
N ARG A 226 11.58 7.89 -32.56
CA ARG A 226 11.82 8.94 -31.54
C ARG A 226 10.71 8.98 -30.48
N THR A 227 9.45 8.82 -30.91
CA THR A 227 8.29 8.80 -30.01
C THR A 227 8.30 7.56 -29.11
N ALA A 228 8.61 6.39 -29.66
CA ALA A 228 8.70 5.15 -28.89
C ALA A 228 9.86 5.16 -27.88
N LEU A 229 11.01 5.75 -28.26
CA LEU A 229 12.14 5.96 -27.34
C LEU A 229 11.74 6.82 -26.14
N PHE A 230 11.04 7.93 -26.39
CA PHE A 230 10.55 8.82 -25.32
C PHE A 230 9.52 8.11 -24.42
N ALA A 231 8.63 7.30 -25.00
CA ALA A 231 7.66 6.52 -24.24
C ALA A 231 8.35 5.49 -23.31
N LEU A 232 9.38 4.79 -23.81
CA LEU A 232 10.17 3.86 -23.00
C LEU A 232 10.91 4.57 -21.86
N ASP A 233 11.57 5.71 -22.13
CA ASP A 233 12.24 6.50 -21.09
C ASP A 233 11.24 6.98 -20.02
N THR A 234 10.04 7.39 -20.43
CA THR A 234 8.96 7.79 -19.51
C THR A 234 8.49 6.62 -18.64
N ALA A 235 8.28 5.45 -19.23
CA ALA A 235 7.89 4.24 -18.50
C ALA A 235 8.98 3.80 -17.50
N ARG A 236 10.25 3.82 -17.91
CA ARG A 236 11.40 3.51 -17.04
C ARG A 236 11.50 4.48 -15.87
N ARG A 237 11.36 5.79 -16.10
CA ARG A 237 11.35 6.79 -15.02
C ARG A 237 10.20 6.58 -14.05
N ARG A 238 9.02 6.20 -14.55
CA ARG A 238 7.86 5.89 -13.70
C ARG A 238 8.15 4.69 -12.80
N LEU A 239 8.75 3.63 -13.33
CA LEU A 239 9.15 2.45 -12.58
C LEU A 239 10.28 2.77 -11.59
N ALA A 240 11.33 3.46 -12.02
CA ALA A 240 12.45 3.88 -11.18
C ALA A 240 11.98 4.68 -9.96
N ARG A 241 10.99 5.57 -10.15
CA ARG A 241 10.36 6.32 -9.06
C ARG A 241 9.66 5.39 -8.05
N LEU A 242 8.94 4.37 -8.52
CA LEU A 242 8.28 3.40 -7.62
C LEU A 242 9.29 2.53 -6.87
N LEU A 243 10.44 2.25 -7.49
CA LEU A 243 11.59 1.57 -6.88
C LEU A 243 12.43 2.48 -5.97
N SER A 244 12.08 3.76 -5.87
CA SER A 244 12.85 4.79 -5.14
C SER A 244 14.32 4.87 -5.57
N LEU A 245 14.58 4.65 -6.87
CA LEU A 245 15.92 4.75 -7.44
C LEU A 245 16.35 6.21 -7.63
N PRO A 246 17.65 6.52 -7.46
CA PRO A 246 18.20 7.82 -7.80
C PRO A 246 18.11 8.08 -9.31
N LEU A 247 18.05 9.36 -9.70
CA LEU A 247 17.89 9.75 -11.11
C LEU A 247 19.04 9.24 -12.02
N SER A 248 20.21 8.92 -11.45
CA SER A 248 21.35 8.35 -12.18
C SER A 248 21.12 6.90 -12.62
N LEU A 249 20.23 6.15 -11.96
CA LEU A 249 19.98 4.72 -12.22
C LEU A 249 18.64 4.53 -12.96
N ASN A 250 18.52 5.15 -14.15
CA ASN A 250 17.30 5.09 -14.98
C ASN A 250 17.45 4.23 -16.25
N ASP A 251 18.66 3.84 -16.61
CA ASP A 251 18.92 3.03 -17.81
C ASP A 251 19.17 1.57 -17.42
N PHE A 252 18.08 0.87 -17.09
CA PHE A 252 18.09 -0.55 -16.78
C PHE A 252 17.24 -1.34 -17.78
N THR A 253 17.53 -2.63 -17.91
CA THR A 253 16.75 -3.58 -18.71
C THR A 253 15.89 -4.46 -17.82
N LEU A 254 14.84 -5.02 -18.40
CA LEU A 254 14.02 -6.04 -17.75
C LEU A 254 14.31 -7.39 -18.40
N SER A 255 14.29 -8.47 -17.63
CA SER A 255 14.74 -9.81 -18.08
C SER A 255 13.62 -10.66 -18.68
N GLU A 256 12.35 -10.37 -18.36
CA GLU A 256 11.19 -11.16 -18.81
C GLU A 256 10.58 -10.65 -20.12
N LYS A 257 9.68 -11.47 -20.69
CA LYS A 257 8.85 -11.12 -21.85
C LYS A 257 7.40 -10.96 -21.44
N LEU A 258 6.69 -10.07 -22.14
CA LEU A 258 5.29 -9.77 -21.84
C LEU A 258 4.36 -10.96 -22.09
N GLU A 259 4.69 -11.82 -23.06
CA GLU A 259 3.88 -12.97 -23.46
C GLU A 259 3.74 -14.05 -22.37
N ASP A 260 4.76 -14.22 -21.54
CA ASP A 260 4.87 -15.34 -20.60
C ASP A 260 3.96 -15.16 -19.36
N SER A 261 3.52 -13.93 -19.09
CA SER A 261 2.77 -13.55 -17.89
C SER A 261 1.24 -13.58 -18.05
N ILE A 262 0.72 -13.93 -19.23
CA ILE A 262 -0.72 -13.84 -19.52
C ILE A 262 -1.39 -15.22 -19.43
N PRO A 263 -2.41 -15.41 -18.56
CA PRO A 263 -3.19 -16.64 -18.49
C PRO A 263 -3.99 -16.90 -19.77
N THR A 264 -4.25 -18.18 -20.03
CA THR A 264 -5.07 -18.63 -21.17
C THR A 264 -6.50 -18.99 -20.74
N ASP A 265 -6.69 -19.34 -19.47
CA ASP A 265 -7.98 -19.74 -18.92
C ASP A 265 -8.79 -18.54 -18.43
N LEU A 266 -10.12 -18.67 -18.48
CA LEU A 266 -11.07 -17.67 -18.00
C LEU A 266 -11.33 -17.84 -16.50
N PHE A 267 -11.62 -16.73 -15.83
CA PHE A 267 -11.87 -16.71 -14.38
C PHE A 267 -13.37 -16.78 -14.07
N SER A 268 -13.72 -17.52 -13.01
CA SER A 268 -15.08 -17.59 -12.48
C SER A 268 -15.34 -16.51 -11.43
N MET A 269 -16.41 -15.75 -11.60
CA MET A 269 -16.79 -14.68 -10.66
C MET A 269 -17.18 -15.24 -9.28
N GLU A 270 -17.97 -16.31 -9.23
CA GLU A 270 -18.55 -16.82 -7.98
C GLU A 270 -17.49 -17.34 -7.01
N SER A 271 -16.47 -18.06 -7.52
CA SER A 271 -15.36 -18.55 -6.70
C SER A 271 -14.52 -17.41 -6.15
N LEU A 272 -14.23 -16.38 -6.97
CA LEU A 272 -13.40 -15.26 -6.57
C LEU A 272 -14.07 -14.33 -5.55
N VAL A 273 -15.39 -14.15 -5.61
CA VAL A 273 -16.13 -13.41 -4.57
C VAL A 273 -16.01 -14.09 -3.21
N ALA A 274 -16.16 -15.42 -3.16
CA ALA A 274 -16.01 -16.17 -1.91
C ALA A 274 -14.60 -16.04 -1.32
N VAL A 275 -13.56 -16.18 -2.17
CA VAL A 275 -12.16 -16.02 -1.78
C VAL A 275 -11.90 -14.60 -1.25
N ALA A 276 -12.41 -13.58 -1.92
CA ALA A 276 -12.19 -12.19 -1.53
C ALA A 276 -12.84 -11.83 -0.18
N LEU A 277 -14.06 -12.30 0.07
CA LEU A 277 -14.73 -12.06 1.36
C LEU A 277 -13.97 -12.71 2.54
N GLU A 278 -13.23 -13.80 2.29
CA GLU A 278 -12.43 -14.45 3.32
C GLU A 278 -11.04 -13.82 3.50
N SER A 279 -10.38 -13.47 2.40
CA SER A 279 -8.94 -13.12 2.38
C SER A 279 -8.65 -11.63 2.47
N ARG A 280 -9.57 -10.75 2.04
CA ARG A 280 -9.28 -9.32 1.88
C ARG A 280 -8.92 -8.62 3.20
N PRO A 281 -7.73 -8.02 3.31
CA PRO A 281 -7.29 -7.34 4.53
C PRO A 281 -8.18 -6.15 4.92
N ASP A 282 -8.69 -5.39 3.95
CA ASP A 282 -9.50 -4.20 4.20
C ASP A 282 -10.87 -4.52 4.78
N LEU A 283 -11.49 -5.62 4.33
CA LEU A 283 -12.74 -6.12 4.92
C LEU A 283 -12.54 -6.57 6.37
N LYS A 284 -11.44 -7.29 6.67
CA LYS A 284 -11.09 -7.67 8.04
C LYS A 284 -10.82 -6.45 8.93
N ALA A 285 -10.10 -5.46 8.44
CA ALA A 285 -9.86 -4.19 9.15
C ALA A 285 -11.19 -3.49 9.50
N ARG A 286 -12.15 -3.46 8.56
CA ARG A 286 -13.48 -2.88 8.82
C ARG A 286 -14.30 -3.66 9.84
N ALA A 287 -14.26 -4.98 9.80
CA ALA A 287 -14.91 -5.80 10.82
C ALA A 287 -14.36 -5.48 12.22
N ILE A 288 -13.04 -5.38 12.36
CA ILE A 288 -12.38 -4.99 13.62
C ILE A 288 -12.79 -3.57 14.06
N ALA A 289 -12.94 -2.63 13.12
CA ALA A 289 -13.39 -1.28 13.43
C ALA A 289 -14.85 -1.24 13.94
N VAL A 290 -15.73 -2.12 13.43
CA VAL A 290 -17.09 -2.29 13.94
C VAL A 290 -17.08 -2.82 15.37
N ASP A 291 -16.28 -3.86 15.63
CA ASP A 291 -16.12 -4.44 16.97
C ASP A 291 -15.57 -3.41 17.96
N ALA A 292 -14.57 -2.63 17.56
CA ALA A 292 -14.01 -1.56 18.38
C ALA A 292 -15.02 -0.47 18.69
N ALA A 293 -15.84 -0.07 17.72
CA ALA A 293 -16.91 0.89 17.94
C ALA A 293 -17.99 0.35 18.90
N ALA A 294 -18.32 -0.94 18.81
CA ALA A 294 -19.27 -1.59 19.72
C ALA A 294 -18.73 -1.66 21.16
N GLU A 295 -17.43 -1.94 21.34
CA GLU A 295 -16.78 -1.93 22.65
C GLU A 295 -16.72 -0.53 23.25
N ILE A 296 -16.41 0.49 22.44
CA ILE A 296 -16.46 1.89 22.88
C ILE A 296 -17.87 2.27 23.33
N LEU A 297 -18.90 1.90 22.57
CA LEU A 297 -20.29 2.16 22.97
C LEU A 297 -20.64 1.48 24.30
N THR A 298 -20.22 0.22 24.48
CA THR A 298 -20.44 -0.52 25.72
C THR A 298 -19.72 0.14 26.89
N ARG A 299 -18.48 0.61 26.69
CA ARG A 299 -17.70 1.38 27.67
C ARG A 299 -18.39 2.68 28.06
N GLU A 300 -18.84 3.48 27.09
CA GLU A 300 -19.50 4.75 27.37
C GLU A 300 -20.84 4.56 28.10
N ARG A 301 -21.59 3.49 27.80
CA ARG A 301 -22.81 3.13 28.55
C ARG A 301 -22.53 2.66 29.99
N GLY A 302 -21.39 2.03 30.22
CA GLY A 302 -20.97 1.55 31.55
C GLY A 302 -20.32 2.63 32.43
N LYS A 303 -19.99 3.80 31.88
CA LYS A 303 -19.29 4.88 32.58
C LYS A 303 -20.24 5.62 33.53
N ARG A 304 -20.16 5.32 34.83
CA ARG A 304 -20.99 5.96 35.88
C ARG A 304 -20.26 7.05 36.67
N ILE A 305 -18.94 6.99 36.74
CA ILE A 305 -18.08 7.96 37.44
C ILE A 305 -16.96 8.33 36.47
N ASP A 306 -16.74 9.63 36.29
CA ASP A 306 -15.75 10.14 35.35
C ASP A 306 -14.33 10.04 35.89
N GLU A 307 -14.15 10.44 37.15
CA GLU A 307 -12.87 10.45 37.83
C GLU A 307 -13.06 10.04 39.29
N ALA A 308 -12.21 9.14 39.76
CA ALA A 308 -12.09 8.78 41.16
C ALA A 308 -10.63 8.61 41.50
N SER A 309 -10.15 9.33 42.50
CA SER A 309 -8.81 9.16 43.05
C SER A 309 -8.87 8.90 44.54
N ALA A 310 -7.97 8.07 45.03
CA ALA A 310 -7.78 7.83 46.45
C ALA A 310 -6.32 8.11 46.81
N GLY A 311 -6.10 8.59 48.02
CA GLY A 311 -4.79 9.08 48.40
C GLY A 311 -4.63 9.34 49.89
N ILE A 312 -3.50 9.96 50.22
CA ILE A 312 -3.21 10.46 51.56
C ILE A 312 -3.20 11.97 51.48
N HIS A 313 -3.93 12.61 52.38
CA HIS A 313 -3.93 14.05 52.59
C HIS A 313 -3.19 14.35 53.88
N MET A 314 -2.39 15.40 53.85
CA MET A 314 -1.65 15.93 54.97
C MET A 314 -1.93 17.41 55.05
N GLU A 315 -2.25 17.88 56.24
CA GLU A 315 -2.44 19.28 56.55
C GLU A 315 -1.54 19.62 57.72
N ARG A 316 -0.91 20.79 57.64
CA ARG A 316 -0.15 21.38 58.72
C ARG A 316 -0.54 22.83 58.86
N THR A 317 -1.00 23.20 60.04
CA THR A 317 -1.41 24.56 60.36
C THR A 317 -0.56 25.05 61.52
N GLU A 318 0.05 26.22 61.34
CA GLU A 318 0.88 26.88 62.35
C GLU A 318 0.21 28.20 62.70
N THR A 319 -0.29 28.35 63.94
CA THR A 319 -0.92 29.57 64.44
C THR A 319 -0.14 30.10 65.63
N GLY A 320 0.62 31.18 65.44
CA GLY A 320 1.55 31.67 66.46
C GLY A 320 2.64 30.64 66.78
N SER A 321 2.56 29.97 67.94
CA SER A 321 3.52 28.92 68.36
C SER A 321 2.94 27.51 68.38
N GLU A 322 1.66 27.34 68.07
CA GLU A 322 1.01 26.03 68.01
C GLU A 322 1.10 25.46 66.59
N ILE A 323 1.57 24.21 66.50
CA ILE A 323 1.68 23.47 65.24
C ILE A 323 0.76 22.26 65.34
N GLU A 324 -0.28 22.25 64.52
CA GLU A 324 -1.15 21.10 64.33
C GLU A 324 -0.81 20.41 63.01
N SER A 325 -0.78 19.09 63.01
CA SER A 325 -0.62 18.30 61.78
C SER A 325 -1.59 17.15 61.76
N LEU A 326 -2.36 17.07 60.68
CA LEU A 326 -3.32 16.01 60.41
C LEU A 326 -2.87 15.24 59.17
N ALA A 327 -2.99 13.92 59.21
CA ALA A 327 -2.76 13.07 58.05
C ALA A 327 -3.79 11.96 58.01
N GLY A 328 -4.40 11.72 56.85
CA GLY A 328 -5.47 10.74 56.71
C GLY A 328 -5.71 10.31 55.26
N PRO A 329 -6.48 9.23 55.06
CA PRO A 329 -6.92 8.84 53.73
C PRO A 329 -7.93 9.86 53.20
N GLY A 330 -7.84 10.17 51.91
CA GLY A 330 -8.83 10.95 51.20
C GLY A 330 -9.30 10.25 49.93
N LEU A 331 -10.52 10.59 49.52
CA LEU A 331 -11.16 10.10 48.31
C LEU A 331 -11.76 11.30 47.58
N THR A 332 -11.40 11.46 46.32
CA THR A 332 -11.98 12.47 45.43
C THR A 332 -12.81 11.75 44.38
N LEU A 333 -14.08 12.15 44.26
CA LEU A 333 -15.04 11.60 43.30
C LEU A 333 -15.67 12.74 42.49
N THR A 334 -15.61 12.65 41.17
CA THR A 334 -16.34 13.56 40.29
C THR A 334 -17.75 13.03 40.07
N LEU A 335 -18.75 13.75 40.60
CA LEU A 335 -20.16 13.38 40.52
C LEU A 335 -20.80 13.93 39.22
N PRO A 336 -21.34 13.06 38.34
CA PRO A 336 -21.93 13.49 37.07
C PRO A 336 -23.34 14.06 37.26
N ILE A 337 -23.44 15.31 37.74
CA ILE A 337 -24.73 15.98 37.95
C ILE A 337 -25.28 16.56 36.64
N PHE A 338 -24.44 17.32 35.92
CA PHE A 338 -24.84 18.02 34.69
C PHE A 338 -24.49 17.25 33.41
N ASP A 339 -23.35 16.57 33.41
CA ASP A 339 -22.92 15.68 32.32
C ASP A 339 -23.02 14.23 32.81
N GLN A 340 -24.02 13.51 32.34
CA GLN A 340 -24.24 12.08 32.63
C GLN A 340 -23.74 11.22 31.47
N ASN A 341 -22.80 11.75 30.68
CA ASN A 341 -22.19 11.10 29.51
C ASN A 341 -23.16 10.86 28.34
N GLN A 342 -24.36 11.47 28.35
CA GLN A 342 -25.41 11.23 27.35
C GLN A 342 -24.96 11.58 25.93
N ALA A 343 -24.17 12.65 25.78
CA ALA A 343 -23.66 13.09 24.49
C ALA A 343 -22.58 12.12 23.96
N GLN A 344 -21.70 11.60 24.82
CA GLN A 344 -20.67 10.64 24.41
C GLN A 344 -21.27 9.28 24.07
N ILE A 345 -22.31 8.84 24.80
CA ILE A 345 -23.07 7.62 24.47
C ILE A 345 -23.74 7.78 23.09
N ALA A 346 -24.40 8.91 22.84
CA ALA A 346 -25.01 9.18 21.54
C ALA A 346 -23.95 9.20 20.42
N ARG A 347 -22.81 9.87 20.64
CA ARG A 347 -21.68 9.87 19.70
C ARG A 347 -21.19 8.45 19.41
N ALA A 348 -20.90 7.66 20.43
CA ALA A 348 -20.44 6.28 20.27
C ALA A 348 -21.46 5.41 19.53
N HIS A 349 -22.76 5.62 19.76
CA HIS A 349 -23.83 4.92 19.06
C HIS A 349 -23.83 5.26 17.56
N TYR A 350 -23.76 6.53 17.20
CA TYR A 350 -23.71 6.93 15.79
C TYR A 350 -22.40 6.50 15.11
N VAL A 351 -21.27 6.52 15.81
CA VAL A 351 -20.00 5.97 15.30
C VAL A 351 -20.11 4.48 15.02
N TYR A 352 -20.72 3.70 15.93
CA TYR A 352 -20.98 2.28 15.71
C TYR A 352 -21.87 2.03 14.48
N LEU A 353 -23.01 2.72 14.38
CA LEU A 353 -23.89 2.61 13.22
C LEU A 353 -23.17 3.01 11.92
N GLN A 354 -22.34 4.05 11.96
CA GLN A 354 -21.54 4.47 10.82
C GLN A 354 -20.57 3.37 10.38
N GLN A 355 -19.78 2.79 11.29
CA GLN A 355 -18.85 1.71 10.94
C GLN A 355 -19.59 0.49 10.39
N LEU A 356 -20.75 0.13 10.96
CA LEU A 356 -21.58 -0.96 10.47
C LEU A 356 -22.04 -0.73 9.02
N ARG A 357 -22.47 0.49 8.69
CA ARG A 357 -22.88 0.83 7.30
C ARG A 357 -21.70 0.84 6.35
N LEU A 358 -20.54 1.35 6.77
CA LEU A 358 -19.32 1.33 5.95
C LEU A 358 -18.82 -0.08 5.68
N HIS A 359 -18.98 -1.00 6.62
CA HIS A 359 -18.65 -2.42 6.43
C HIS A 359 -19.57 -3.08 5.40
N GLN A 360 -20.89 -2.93 5.53
CA GLN A 360 -21.88 -3.45 4.57
C GLN A 360 -21.68 -2.90 3.15
N ASP A 361 -21.40 -1.60 3.06
CA ASP A 361 -21.10 -0.92 1.80
C ASP A 361 -19.81 -1.46 1.15
N LEU A 362 -18.79 -1.78 1.95
CA LEU A 362 -17.57 -2.43 1.44
C LEU A 362 -17.84 -3.86 0.93
N GLU A 363 -18.63 -4.67 1.64
CA GLU A 363 -19.00 -6.03 1.20
C GLU A 363 -19.69 -6.01 -0.18
N ILE A 364 -20.66 -5.10 -0.36
CA ILE A 364 -21.38 -4.94 -1.63
C ILE A 364 -20.43 -4.48 -2.74
N ARG A 365 -19.56 -3.50 -2.44
CA ARG A 365 -18.56 -3.00 -3.41
C ARG A 365 -17.60 -4.09 -3.86
N ILE A 366 -17.10 -4.92 -2.95
CA ILE A 366 -16.19 -6.03 -3.28
C ILE A 366 -16.82 -6.94 -4.34
N GLY A 367 -18.09 -7.32 -4.17
CA GLY A 367 -18.80 -8.15 -5.15
C GLY A 367 -18.87 -7.52 -6.54
N HIS A 368 -19.21 -6.24 -6.63
CA HIS A 368 -19.28 -5.52 -7.91
C HIS A 368 -17.90 -5.28 -8.53
N ASP A 369 -16.89 -4.95 -7.72
CA ASP A 369 -15.52 -4.72 -8.20
C ASP A 369 -14.93 -6.00 -8.77
N ILE A 370 -15.18 -7.16 -8.15
CA ILE A 370 -14.76 -8.47 -8.66
C ILE A 370 -15.46 -8.80 -9.97
N ALA A 371 -16.78 -8.64 -10.04
CA ALA A 371 -17.53 -8.86 -11.28
C ALA A 371 -16.94 -8.05 -12.45
N LEU A 372 -16.71 -6.75 -12.23
CA LEU A 372 -16.10 -5.87 -13.23
C LEU A 372 -14.66 -6.26 -13.58
N ALA A 373 -13.87 -6.71 -12.60
CA ALA A 373 -12.49 -7.14 -12.83
C ALA A 373 -12.43 -8.44 -13.64
N VAL A 374 -13.30 -9.41 -13.34
CA VAL A 374 -13.43 -10.68 -14.07
C VAL A 374 -13.84 -10.42 -15.52
N ASP A 375 -14.89 -9.61 -15.75
CA ASP A 375 -15.34 -9.26 -17.10
C ASP A 375 -14.21 -8.61 -17.93
N ARG A 376 -13.43 -7.71 -17.30
CA ARG A 376 -12.30 -7.03 -17.96
C ARG A 376 -11.15 -7.97 -18.29
N VAL A 377 -10.81 -8.90 -17.40
CA VAL A 377 -9.75 -9.88 -17.64
C VAL A 377 -10.17 -10.84 -18.74
N ASN A 378 -11.35 -11.45 -18.62
CA ASN A 378 -11.85 -12.42 -19.59
C ASN A 378 -11.95 -11.80 -20.99
N ASN A 379 -12.52 -10.59 -21.10
CA ASN A 379 -12.57 -9.87 -22.38
C ASN A 379 -11.17 -9.54 -22.94
N ALA A 380 -10.19 -9.20 -22.09
CA ALA A 380 -8.84 -8.92 -22.54
C ALA A 380 -8.09 -10.17 -23.02
N ILE A 381 -8.35 -11.33 -22.38
CA ILE A 381 -7.83 -12.64 -22.80
C ILE A 381 -8.43 -13.04 -24.15
N ASP A 382 -9.75 -12.95 -24.29
CA ASP A 382 -10.45 -13.26 -25.55
C ASP A 382 -9.98 -12.36 -26.70
N GLU A 383 -9.86 -11.05 -26.46
CA GLU A 383 -9.34 -10.08 -27.44
C GLU A 383 -7.89 -10.43 -27.84
N LEU A 384 -7.05 -10.79 -26.87
CA LEU A 384 -5.68 -11.18 -27.13
C LEU A 384 -5.58 -12.44 -28.00
N GLN A 385 -6.41 -13.44 -27.71
CA GLN A 385 -6.49 -14.67 -28.49
C GLN A 385 -6.91 -14.37 -29.93
N PHE A 386 -7.91 -13.51 -30.13
CA PHE A 386 -8.35 -13.09 -31.46
C PHE A 386 -7.23 -12.38 -32.26
N TYR A 387 -6.43 -11.51 -31.60
CA TYR A 387 -5.27 -10.90 -32.25
C TYR A 387 -4.21 -11.95 -32.66
N ARG A 388 -3.90 -12.90 -31.77
CA ARG A 388 -2.87 -13.93 -32.00
C ARG A 388 -3.28 -14.91 -33.11
N GLU A 389 -4.52 -15.38 -33.09
CA GLU A 389 -4.98 -16.46 -33.96
C GLU A 389 -5.52 -15.97 -35.30
N GLN A 390 -6.08 -14.75 -35.35
CA GLN A 390 -6.78 -14.25 -36.54
C GLN A 390 -6.13 -12.99 -37.13
N LEU A 391 -6.06 -11.89 -36.38
CA LEU A 391 -5.67 -10.59 -36.96
C LEU A 391 -4.21 -10.52 -37.37
N LEU A 392 -3.28 -10.96 -36.53
CA LEU A 392 -1.84 -10.92 -36.83
C LEU A 392 -1.46 -11.82 -38.01
N PRO A 393 -1.86 -13.11 -38.05
CA PRO A 393 -1.57 -13.96 -39.21
C PRO A 393 -2.13 -13.41 -40.52
N GLN A 394 -3.34 -12.85 -40.50
CA GLN A 394 -3.96 -12.25 -41.68
C GLN A 394 -3.22 -10.97 -42.13
N ALA A 395 -2.81 -10.11 -41.20
CA ALA A 395 -2.02 -8.92 -41.51
C ALA A 395 -0.64 -9.30 -42.10
N GLN A 396 0.02 -10.31 -41.53
CA GLN A 396 1.30 -10.81 -42.01
C GLN A 396 1.18 -11.41 -43.43
N LEU A 397 0.17 -12.23 -43.67
CA LEU A 397 -0.08 -12.83 -44.98
C LEU A 397 -0.33 -11.76 -46.05
N ARG A 398 -1.14 -10.74 -45.74
CA ARG A 398 -1.39 -9.61 -46.65
C ARG A 398 -0.13 -8.83 -46.97
N PHE A 399 0.73 -8.61 -45.98
CA PHE A 399 2.02 -7.93 -46.18
C PHE A 399 2.94 -8.76 -47.09
N GLU A 400 3.06 -10.06 -46.86
CA GLU A 400 3.90 -10.92 -47.73
C GLU A 400 3.37 -11.00 -49.16
N PHE A 401 2.05 -11.06 -49.37
CA PHE A 401 1.48 -10.99 -50.72
C PHE A 401 1.76 -9.65 -51.41
N ALA A 402 1.55 -8.53 -50.73
CA ALA A 402 1.84 -7.20 -51.28
C ALA A 402 3.33 -7.04 -51.62
N LYS A 403 4.21 -7.63 -50.80
CA LYS A 403 5.66 -7.64 -51.02
C LYS A 403 6.06 -8.48 -52.23
N SER A 404 5.48 -9.68 -52.40
CA SER A 404 5.72 -10.51 -53.59
C SER A 404 5.25 -9.81 -54.86
N SER A 405 4.00 -9.34 -54.90
CA SER A 405 3.43 -8.65 -56.06
C SER A 405 4.18 -7.38 -56.44
N PHE A 406 4.69 -6.61 -55.45
CA PHE A 406 5.55 -5.46 -55.74
C PHE A 406 6.91 -5.88 -56.33
N SER A 407 7.54 -6.93 -55.77
CA SER A 407 8.83 -7.42 -56.28
C SER A 407 8.75 -7.97 -57.71
N GLU A 408 7.58 -8.51 -58.09
CA GLU A 408 7.26 -9.00 -59.43
C GLU A 408 6.78 -7.88 -60.38
N GLY A 409 6.66 -6.65 -59.90
CA GLY A 409 6.20 -5.50 -60.69
C GLY A 409 4.70 -5.51 -61.03
N GLN A 410 3.90 -6.34 -60.35
CA GLN A 410 2.46 -6.49 -60.60
C GLN A 410 1.61 -5.42 -59.90
N THR A 411 2.14 -4.80 -58.83
CA THR A 411 1.43 -3.79 -58.03
C THR A 411 2.30 -2.58 -57.71
N ASP A 412 1.64 -1.44 -57.49
CA ASP A 412 2.25 -0.18 -57.06
C ASP A 412 2.84 -0.29 -55.63
N ILE A 413 3.93 0.44 -55.37
CA ILE A 413 4.55 0.59 -54.05
C ILE A 413 3.56 1.04 -52.97
N LEU A 414 2.54 1.83 -53.35
CA LEU A 414 1.50 2.29 -52.44
C LEU A 414 0.75 1.12 -51.77
N ILE A 415 0.54 0.01 -52.48
CA ILE A 415 -0.13 -1.18 -51.93
C ILE A 415 0.74 -1.85 -50.87
N LEU A 416 2.05 -1.96 -51.12
CA LEU A 416 3.02 -2.48 -50.17
C LEU A 416 3.11 -1.61 -48.92
N LEU A 417 3.21 -0.28 -49.08
CA LEU A 417 3.29 0.67 -47.96
C LEU A 417 2.02 0.62 -47.09
N LYS A 418 0.82 0.53 -47.70
CA LYS A 418 -0.43 0.35 -46.96
C LYS A 418 -0.50 -0.97 -46.21
N ALA A 419 -0.02 -2.06 -46.82
CA ALA A 419 0.01 -3.36 -46.16
C ALA A 419 0.99 -3.37 -44.97
N GLN A 420 2.14 -2.71 -45.11
CA GLN A 420 3.10 -2.51 -44.03
C GLN A 420 2.51 -1.67 -42.88
N GLU A 421 1.89 -0.53 -43.18
CA GLU A 421 1.25 0.33 -42.18
C GLU A 421 0.20 -0.46 -41.39
N ARG A 422 -0.63 -1.23 -42.09
CA ARG A 422 -1.65 -2.08 -41.45
C ARG A 422 -1.06 -3.18 -40.57
N LEU A 423 0.05 -3.79 -40.99
CA LEU A 423 0.75 -4.78 -40.18
C LEU A 423 1.31 -4.15 -38.89
N LEU A 424 1.94 -2.97 -39.00
CA LEU A 424 2.47 -2.27 -37.84
C LEU A 424 1.36 -1.82 -36.87
N GLU A 425 0.24 -1.30 -37.39
CA GLU A 425 -0.95 -1.01 -36.57
C GLU A 425 -1.41 -2.25 -35.80
N THR A 426 -1.55 -3.39 -36.49
CA THR A 426 -2.01 -4.65 -35.88
C THR A 426 -1.03 -5.16 -34.82
N GLN A 427 0.27 -5.00 -35.04
CA GLN A 427 1.31 -5.33 -34.05
C GLN A 427 1.25 -4.43 -32.81
N ARG A 428 1.02 -3.12 -33.01
CA ARG A 428 0.87 -2.16 -31.90
C ARG A 428 -0.37 -2.47 -31.06
N ASP A 429 -1.49 -2.74 -31.72
CA ASP A 429 -2.74 -3.11 -31.04
C ASP A 429 -2.58 -4.42 -30.29
N HIS A 430 -1.85 -5.40 -30.84
CA HIS A 430 -1.54 -6.64 -30.14
C HIS A 430 -0.77 -6.40 -28.83
N VAL A 431 0.30 -5.59 -28.86
CA VAL A 431 1.08 -5.27 -27.64
C VAL A 431 0.23 -4.47 -26.65
N ALA A 432 -0.62 -3.55 -27.12
CA ALA A 432 -1.54 -2.82 -26.26
C ALA A 432 -2.56 -3.74 -25.57
N THR A 433 -3.05 -4.76 -26.27
CA THR A 433 -3.95 -5.77 -25.71
C THR A 433 -3.23 -6.70 -24.73
N GLN A 434 -1.97 -7.06 -24.99
CA GLN A 434 -1.14 -7.80 -24.02
C GLN A 434 -0.99 -7.01 -22.71
N LEU A 435 -0.61 -5.73 -22.80
CA LEU A 435 -0.51 -4.85 -21.62
C LEU A 435 -1.85 -4.72 -20.89
N ARG A 436 -2.96 -4.61 -21.63
CA ARG A 436 -4.31 -4.56 -21.06
C ARG A 436 -4.66 -5.84 -20.32
N ALA A 437 -4.34 -7.01 -20.88
CA ALA A 437 -4.59 -8.30 -20.24
C ALA A 437 -3.83 -8.43 -18.91
N VAL A 438 -2.54 -8.10 -18.90
CA VAL A 438 -1.74 -8.15 -17.67
C VAL A 438 -2.18 -7.11 -16.64
N ALA A 439 -2.53 -5.90 -17.07
CA ALA A 439 -3.04 -4.86 -16.18
C ALA A 439 -4.40 -5.23 -15.58
N SER A 440 -5.30 -5.83 -16.38
CA SER A 440 -6.57 -6.35 -15.89
C SER A 440 -6.35 -7.50 -14.90
N LEU A 441 -5.41 -8.41 -15.17
CA LEU A 441 -5.09 -9.52 -14.25
C LEU A 441 -4.55 -8.99 -12.92
N THR A 442 -3.59 -8.07 -12.98
CA THR A 442 -3.04 -7.40 -11.79
C THR A 442 -4.15 -6.72 -10.98
N ARG A 443 -5.11 -6.09 -11.67
CA ARG A 443 -6.27 -5.47 -11.03
C ARG A 443 -7.20 -6.50 -10.40
N LEU A 444 -7.38 -7.66 -11.02
CA LEU A 444 -8.17 -8.75 -10.47
C LEU A 444 -7.51 -9.30 -9.20
N GLU A 445 -6.20 -9.59 -9.22
CA GLU A 445 -5.43 -10.00 -8.02
C GLU A 445 -5.57 -8.97 -6.87
N GLU A 446 -5.39 -7.68 -7.16
CA GLU A 446 -5.56 -6.59 -6.19
C GLU A 446 -6.99 -6.58 -5.61
N THR A 447 -8.00 -6.83 -6.45
CA THR A 447 -9.41 -6.79 -6.07
C THR A 447 -9.83 -8.05 -5.29
N VAL A 448 -9.26 -9.21 -5.60
CA VAL A 448 -9.52 -10.43 -4.81
C VAL A 448 -8.72 -10.40 -3.51
N GLY A 449 -7.55 -9.74 -3.50
CA GLY A 449 -6.69 -9.62 -2.33
C GLY A 449 -5.79 -10.83 -2.11
N VAL A 450 -5.57 -11.63 -3.16
CA VAL A 450 -4.60 -12.75 -3.21
C VAL A 450 -4.00 -12.83 -4.62
N PRO A 451 -2.77 -13.35 -4.77
CA PRO A 451 -2.24 -13.70 -6.09
C PRO A 451 -3.09 -14.81 -6.72
N LEU A 452 -3.28 -14.74 -8.04
CA LEU A 452 -4.01 -15.76 -8.80
C LEU A 452 -2.99 -16.55 -9.63
N ASP A 453 -2.50 -17.63 -9.05
CA ASP A 453 -1.53 -18.51 -9.71
C ASP A 453 -2.21 -19.40 -10.77
N ARG A 454 -1.47 -20.37 -11.33
CA ARG A 454 -2.02 -21.34 -12.28
C ARG A 454 -2.89 -22.41 -11.61
N GLU A 455 -2.78 -22.59 -10.29
CA GLU A 455 -3.44 -23.69 -9.56
C GLU A 455 -4.73 -23.26 -8.85
N SER A 456 -4.92 -21.96 -8.60
CA SER A 456 -6.12 -21.38 -7.99
C SER A 456 -7.24 -21.02 -9.00
N ARG A 457 -7.16 -21.52 -10.24
CA ARG A 457 -8.01 -21.15 -11.38
C ARG A 457 -9.26 -22.00 -11.51
#